data_AF-A0A2V8SEW6-F1
#
_entry.id   AF-A0A2V8SEW6-F1
#
_cell.length_a   1.000
_cell.length_b   1.000
_cell.length_c   1.000
_cell.angle_alpha   90.00
_cell.angle_beta   90.00
_cell.angle_gamma   90.00
#
_symmetry.space_group_name_H-M   'P 1'
#
loop_
_entity.id
_entity.type
_entity.pdbx_description
1 polymer ?
#
loop_
_entity_poly.entity_id
_entity_poly.type
_entity_poly.pdbx_seq_one_letter_code
_entity_poly.pdbx_strand_id
1 'polypeptide(L)'
;MILELRGGIQKLKSEEQHAMDMSTPDVVRDELIKSNSAFRDLVHQHQTYENRLSELAHLTFPSDDEQIEEVTLKKKKLQIKDEIYAMMHDYSVSH
;
A
#
# COMPACT_ATOMS: atom_id res chain seq x y z
N MET A 1 23.27 -12.35 30.27
CA MET A 1 22.97 -10.91 30.14
C MET A 1 23.67 -10.35 28.91
N ILE A 2 23.14 -10.58 27.71
CA ILE A 2 23.37 -9.76 26.51
C ILE A 2 22.14 -9.92 25.62
N LEU A 3 21.07 -9.17 25.91
CA LEU A 3 19.96 -8.91 24.97
C LEU A 3 19.67 -7.41 25.01
N GLU A 4 20.68 -6.61 24.76
CA GLU A 4 20.51 -5.19 24.41
C GLU A 4 21.04 -5.00 23.00
N LEU A 5 20.32 -4.16 22.24
CA LEU A 5 20.54 -3.77 20.83
C LEU A 5 19.64 -4.44 19.76
N ARG A 6 18.33 -4.50 19.97
CA ARG A 6 17.37 -4.61 18.84
C ARG A 6 16.18 -3.65 18.97
N GLY A 7 16.43 -2.46 19.49
CA GLY A 7 15.46 -1.34 19.56
C GLY A 7 15.52 -0.37 18.38
N GLY A 8 16.38 -0.60 17.38
CA GLY A 8 16.66 0.37 16.31
C GLY A 8 15.68 0.36 15.13
N ILE A 9 15.05 -0.77 14.79
CA ILE A 9 14.28 -0.89 13.52
C ILE A 9 12.81 -0.50 13.71
N GLN A 10 12.25 -0.63 14.92
CA GLN A 10 10.88 -0.18 15.22
C GLN A 10 10.72 1.34 15.05
N LYS A 11 11.80 2.12 15.14
CA LYS A 11 11.72 3.59 15.04
C LYS A 11 11.56 4.11 13.61
N LEU A 12 11.88 3.30 12.59
CA LEU A 12 11.61 3.64 11.18
C LEU A 12 10.17 3.29 10.76
N LYS A 13 9.43 2.52 11.56
CA LYS A 13 8.01 2.19 11.32
C LYS A 13 7.05 3.38 11.51
N SER A 14 7.49 4.45 12.16
CA SER A 14 6.61 5.54 12.62
C SER A 14 6.45 6.72 11.64
N GLU A 15 7.30 6.86 10.62
CA GLU A 15 7.22 8.00 9.69
C GLU A 15 6.55 7.66 8.34
N GLU A 16 6.46 6.38 7.98
CA GLU A 16 5.80 5.92 6.74
C GLU A 16 4.32 5.53 6.96
N GLN A 17 3.71 6.04 8.03
CA GLN A 17 2.27 5.97 8.30
C GLN A 17 1.52 7.25 7.94
N HIS A 18 2.13 8.17 7.18
CA HIS A 18 1.38 9.26 6.55
C HIS A 18 0.50 8.71 5.43
N ALA A 19 -0.66 8.24 5.88
CA ALA A 19 -1.91 8.07 5.16
C ALA A 19 -2.11 9.18 4.14
N MET A 20 -2.05 8.83 2.87
CA MET A 20 -2.93 9.45 1.89
C MET A 20 -4.12 8.50 1.76
N ASP A 21 -5.09 8.79 2.62
CA ASP A 21 -6.47 8.31 2.59
C ASP A 21 -6.96 8.22 1.14
N MET A 22 -7.43 7.05 0.74
CA MET A 22 -7.90 6.76 -0.62
C MET A 22 -9.32 7.32 -0.82
N SER A 23 -9.58 8.53 -0.34
CA SER A 23 -10.77 9.33 -0.65
C SER A 23 -10.57 10.03 -2.00
N THR A 24 -10.16 9.27 -3.01
CA THR A 24 -10.36 9.68 -4.41
C THR A 24 -11.84 9.53 -4.73
N PRO A 25 -12.42 10.46 -5.50
CA PRO A 25 -13.87 10.54 -5.72
C PRO A 25 -14.38 9.23 -6.32
N ASP A 26 -15.31 8.61 -5.60
CA ASP A 26 -15.87 7.27 -5.87
C ASP A 26 -16.36 7.12 -7.32
N VAL A 27 -16.81 8.20 -7.94
CA VAL A 27 -17.38 8.23 -9.29
C VAL A 27 -16.37 7.84 -10.38
N VAL A 28 -15.21 8.52 -10.45
CA VAL A 28 -14.18 8.23 -11.46
C VAL A 28 -13.59 6.84 -11.25
N ARG A 29 -13.44 6.42 -10.00
CA ARG A 29 -13.00 5.07 -9.65
C ARG A 29 -14.01 4.03 -10.17
N ASP A 30 -15.29 4.22 -9.93
CA ASP A 30 -16.34 3.27 -10.33
C ASP A 30 -16.47 3.18 -11.86
N GLU A 31 -16.34 4.29 -12.57
CA GLU A 31 -16.29 4.31 -14.04
C GLU A 31 -15.06 3.59 -14.59
N LEU A 32 -13.87 3.79 -14.01
CA LEU A 32 -12.65 3.08 -14.38
C LEU A 32 -12.72 1.59 -14.06
N ILE A 33 -13.33 1.17 -12.95
CA ILE A 33 -13.53 -0.25 -12.64
C ILE A 33 -14.45 -0.93 -13.67
N LYS A 34 -15.47 -0.21 -14.16
CA LYS A 34 -16.41 -0.72 -15.16
C LYS A 34 -15.81 -0.76 -16.57
N SER A 35 -15.05 0.27 -16.92
CA SER A 35 -14.52 0.47 -18.28
C SER A 35 -13.12 -0.14 -18.48
N ASN A 36 -12.31 -0.26 -17.42
CA ASN A 36 -10.92 -0.67 -17.50
C ASN A 36 -10.63 -1.88 -16.58
N SER A 37 -10.43 -3.04 -17.20
CA SER A 37 -10.08 -4.27 -16.47
C SER A 37 -8.76 -4.18 -15.73
N ALA A 38 -7.76 -3.49 -16.28
CA ALA A 38 -6.45 -3.34 -15.64
C ALA A 38 -6.56 -2.52 -14.35
N PHE A 39 -7.41 -1.49 -14.33
CA PHE A 39 -7.69 -0.73 -13.12
C PHE A 39 -8.33 -1.58 -12.04
N ARG A 40 -9.28 -2.47 -12.41
CA ARG A 40 -9.88 -3.42 -11.48
C ARG A 40 -8.83 -4.36 -10.87
N ASP A 41 -7.90 -4.86 -11.68
CA ASP A 41 -6.79 -5.70 -11.19
C ASP A 41 -5.85 -4.93 -10.25
N LEU A 42 -5.56 -3.66 -10.53
CA LEU A 42 -4.78 -2.79 -9.64
C LEU A 42 -5.47 -2.60 -8.29
N VAL A 43 -6.78 -2.32 -8.28
CA VAL A 43 -7.55 -2.17 -7.03
C VAL A 43 -7.56 -3.47 -6.23
N HIS A 44 -7.74 -4.61 -6.89
CA HIS A 44 -7.70 -5.92 -6.22
C HIS A 44 -6.32 -6.24 -5.62
N GLN A 45 -5.25 -5.94 -6.37
CA GLN A 45 -3.88 -6.10 -5.88
C GLN A 45 -3.57 -5.15 -4.71
N HIS A 46 -4.03 -3.90 -4.76
CA HIS A 46 -3.91 -2.96 -3.65
C HIS A 46 -4.54 -3.52 -2.38
N GLN A 47 -5.77 -4.04 -2.46
CA GLN A 47 -6.47 -4.63 -1.32
C GLN A 47 -5.76 -5.91 -0.80
N THR A 48 -5.20 -6.71 -1.70
CA THR A 48 -4.39 -7.88 -1.33
C THR A 48 -3.15 -7.48 -0.55
N TYR A 49 -2.43 -6.45 -1.02
CA TYR A 49 -1.24 -5.93 -0.34
C TYR A 49 -1.58 -5.27 1.00
N GLU A 50 -2.71 -4.56 1.10
CA GLU A 50 -3.23 -4.01 2.36
C GLU A 50 -3.45 -5.10 3.40
N ASN A 51 -4.18 -6.17 3.02
CA ASN A 51 -4.46 -7.27 3.92
C ASN A 51 -3.16 -7.91 4.42
N ARG A 52 -2.23 -8.20 3.49
CA ARG A 52 -0.94 -8.79 3.83
C ARG A 52 -0.09 -7.90 4.73
N LEU A 53 -0.06 -6.59 4.46
CA LEU A 53 0.59 -5.60 5.32
C LEU A 53 -0.04 -5.54 6.70
N SER A 54 -1.37 -5.65 6.79
CA SER A 54 -2.08 -5.68 8.07
C SER A 54 -1.70 -6.93 8.87
N GLU A 55 -1.62 -8.10 8.24
CA GLU A 55 -1.15 -9.32 8.89
C GLU A 55 0.27 -9.16 9.45
N LEU A 56 1.19 -8.65 8.63
CA LEU A 56 2.58 -8.38 9.05
C LEU A 56 2.67 -7.32 10.14
N ALA A 57 1.80 -6.31 10.12
CA ALA A 57 1.73 -5.26 11.13
C ALA A 57 1.18 -5.78 12.48
N HIS A 58 0.34 -6.83 12.46
CA HIS A 58 -0.17 -7.47 13.68
C HIS A 58 0.88 -8.34 14.38
N LEU A 59 1.96 -8.71 13.68
CA LEU A 59 3.06 -9.46 14.28
C LEU A 59 3.83 -8.57 15.26
N THR A 60 3.85 -8.97 16.53
CA THR A 60 4.55 -8.24 17.60
C THR A 60 6.07 -8.32 17.45
N PHE A 61 6.58 -9.40 16.85
CA PHE A 61 8.00 -9.64 16.62
C PHE A 61 8.24 -10.18 15.21
N PRO A 62 8.15 -9.34 14.16
CA PRO A 62 8.43 -9.77 12.80
C PRO A 62 9.91 -10.18 12.67
N SER A 63 10.14 -11.26 11.94
CA SER A 63 11.49 -11.70 11.56
C SER A 63 12.10 -10.75 10.52
N ASP A 64 13.43 -10.75 10.33
CA ASP A 64 14.09 -9.91 9.31
C ASP A 64 13.49 -10.11 7.90
N ASP A 65 13.15 -11.35 7.56
CA ASP A 65 12.47 -11.69 6.29
C ASP A 65 11.09 -11.01 6.18
N GLU A 66 10.30 -11.04 7.26
CA GLU A 66 8.98 -10.40 7.32
C GLU A 66 9.07 -8.87 7.29
N GLN A 67 10.12 -8.28 7.85
CA GLN A 67 10.36 -6.84 7.75
C GLN A 67 10.71 -6.43 6.31
N ILE A 68 11.51 -7.23 5.61
CA ILE A 68 11.82 -7.04 4.19
C ILE A 68 10.55 -7.21 3.34
N GLU A 69 9.72 -8.21 3.64
CA GLU A 69 8.42 -8.41 2.99
C GLU A 69 7.52 -7.19 3.20
N GLU A 70 7.39 -6.68 4.42
CA GLU A 70 6.58 -5.50 4.74
C GLU A 70 7.04 -4.27 3.94
N VAL A 71 8.34 -3.97 3.93
CA VAL A 71 8.88 -2.82 3.17
C VAL A 71 8.67 -2.99 1.67
N THR A 72 8.85 -4.21 1.16
CA THR A 72 8.64 -4.53 -0.25
C THR A 72 7.17 -4.38 -0.63
N LEU A 73 6.26 -4.87 0.21
CA LEU A 73 4.82 -4.75 0.03
C LEU A 73 4.36 -3.29 0.10
N LYS A 74 4.89 -2.48 1.03
CA LYS A 74 4.63 -1.03 1.08
C LYS A 74 5.02 -0.33 -0.21
N LYS A 75 6.22 -0.62 -0.74
CA LYS A 75 6.68 -0.07 -2.02
C LYS A 75 5.76 -0.48 -3.17
N LYS A 76 5.42 -1.77 -3.28
CA LYS A 76 4.49 -2.27 -4.30
C LYS A 76 3.12 -1.62 -4.20
N LYS A 77 2.59 -1.50 -2.98
CA LYS A 77 1.33 -0.81 -2.71
C LYS A 77 1.39 0.65 -3.17
N LEU A 78 2.49 1.35 -2.89
CA LEU A 78 2.69 2.73 -3.33
C LEU A 78 2.70 2.83 -4.86
N GLN A 79 3.42 1.92 -5.55
CA GLN A 79 3.44 1.89 -7.01
C GLN A 79 2.05 1.67 -7.61
N ILE A 80 1.30 0.69 -7.09
CA ILE A 80 -0.08 0.45 -7.54
C ILE A 80 -0.96 1.68 -7.29
N LYS A 81 -0.78 2.35 -6.15
CA LYS A 81 -1.50 3.58 -5.85
C LYS A 81 -1.17 4.67 -6.88
N ASP A 82 0.09 4.85 -7.20
CA ASP A 82 0.54 5.84 -8.19
C ASP A 82 -0.02 5.53 -9.59
N GLU A 83 -0.06 4.25 -9.98
CA GLU A 83 -0.70 3.82 -11.24
C GLU A 83 -2.20 4.12 -11.26
N ILE A 84 -2.91 3.82 -10.16
CA ILE A 84 -4.33 4.16 -9.99
C ILE A 84 -4.54 5.67 -10.14
N TYR A 85 -3.74 6.48 -9.45
CA TYR A 85 -3.83 7.93 -9.53
C TYR A 85 -3.53 8.46 -10.92
N ALA A 86 -2.51 7.91 -11.61
CA ALA A 86 -2.19 8.29 -12.98
C ALA A 86 -3.36 8.00 -13.93
N MET A 87 -3.99 6.82 -13.83
CA MET A 87 -5.18 6.48 -14.63
C MET A 87 -6.38 7.38 -14.31
N MET A 88 -6.64 7.64 -13.03
CA MET A 88 -7.74 8.54 -12.61
C MET A 88 -7.50 9.98 -13.10
N HIS A 89 -6.26 10.45 -13.01
CA HIS A 89 -5.89 11.79 -13.47
C HIS A 89 -6.06 11.92 -14.98
N ASP A 90 -5.52 10.98 -15.75
CA ASP A 90 -5.64 10.95 -17.21
C ASP A 90 -7.11 10.93 -17.66
N TYR A 91 -7.95 10.14 -16.97
CA TYR A 91 -9.38 10.10 -17.22
C TYR A 91 -10.06 11.43 -16.91
N SER A 92 -9.74 12.06 -15.77
CA SER A 92 -10.31 13.36 -15.38
C SER A 92 -9.87 14.54 -16.24
N VAL A 93 -8.71 14.43 -16.90
CA VAL A 93 -8.19 15.47 -17.81
C VAL A 93 -8.75 15.28 -19.22
N SER A 94 -9.02 14.04 -19.61
CA SER A 94 -9.54 13.70 -20.94
C SER A 94 -11.07 13.80 -21.05
N HIS A 95 -11.81 14.00 -19.96
CA HIS A 95 -13.28 14.07 -19.91
C HIS A 95 -13.75 15.36 -19.23
#